data_AF-A0A1L9R599-F1
#
_entry.id   AF-A0A1L9R599-F1
#
_cell.length_a   1.000
_cell.length_b   1.000
_cell.length_c   1.000
_cell.angle_alpha   90.00
_cell.angle_beta   90.00
_cell.angle_gamma   90.00
#
_symmetry.space_group_name_H-M   'P 1'
#
loop_
_entity.id
_entity.type
_entity.pdbx_description
1 polymer ?
#
loop_
_entity_poly.entity_id
_entity_poly.type
_entity_poly.pdbx_seq_one_letter_code
_entity_poly.pdbx_strand_id
1 'polypeptide(L)'
;MTIRKSAQALEKTYHPNLWQQAWDSLDNEVKAGITLRGNSRRVVDSVLHTAKEKQQLCLRKKWRFRKSNGEEIIVRDVLDKIVSWLDKFKAIGDVATQYDPVHTSLPWAGVRFVLQVMAVSDQHVFGATVEGIETISQLITRYTIFETLYLDCNSPIRAELESALVRLYKKVLAYLVKAKRYFQTSTTKRVLKSAFYTAEDNQMKAIEAEEKRVAALTTLADMEELKRTGENVAATQSLVKLLEQPILRMADETTTAMRRLEINKQSALLQWLSSVPFIQHHKDHIRKNIPGCGHWFLNHPEYQNWKSSSSSSILLLHGIPGSGKTSITANVIDSFLQNRSGPNGSVAAPVAYFYCTRNSFEPQRSDPEDIMQSLLRQLAFSQNNQRDIHEAVLNDYQRREDEAKLNGWDIPKLCISECVRLILDITLSYPVTIIIDAMDEVQETRWHELVTALDRIVKESTNVAKILISSRDHFVKNIRSDHRVQIQSSDCYQDMAIFVRHHVTEAIHNRRLLGGDVSDGLREELVQTLLTAAKEM
;
A
#
# COMPACT_ATOMS: atom_id res chain seq x y z
N MET A 1 -42.80 13.51 36.09
CA MET A 1 -42.09 13.42 37.39
C MET A 1 -41.98 11.97 37.88
N THR A 2 -41.90 10.98 36.97
CA THR A 2 -41.97 9.55 37.30
C THR A 2 -40.94 8.72 36.50
N ILE A 3 -39.77 9.30 36.23
CA ILE A 3 -38.61 8.60 35.62
C ILE A 3 -37.37 8.68 36.56
N ARG A 4 -37.49 9.41 37.69
CA ARG A 4 -36.37 9.65 38.63
C ARG A 4 -36.34 8.71 39.83
N LYS A 5 -37.26 7.73 39.93
CA LYS A 5 -37.40 6.83 41.10
C LYS A 5 -37.02 5.37 40.84
N SER A 6 -36.76 4.95 39.61
CA SER A 6 -36.29 3.59 39.29
C SER A 6 -34.75 3.47 39.18
N ALA A 7 -34.01 4.56 39.45
CA ALA A 7 -32.54 4.56 39.52
C ALA A 7 -31.98 4.39 40.95
N GLN A 8 -32.85 4.18 41.95
CA GLN A 8 -32.48 3.97 43.35
C GLN A 8 -33.06 2.65 43.87
N ALA A 9 -32.63 1.52 43.30
CA ALA A 9 -32.76 0.19 43.90
C ALA A 9 -31.92 -0.87 43.15
N LEU A 10 -30.68 -0.55 42.78
CA LEU A 10 -29.68 -1.59 42.51
C LEU A 10 -28.84 -1.73 43.77
N GLU A 11 -29.32 -2.57 44.68
CA GLU A 11 -28.56 -3.02 45.83
C GLU A 11 -27.24 -3.65 45.36
N LYS A 12 -26.17 -3.31 46.08
CA LYS A 12 -24.79 -3.68 45.82
C LYS A 12 -24.61 -5.19 45.76
N THR A 13 -24.41 -5.76 44.56
CA THR A 13 -23.68 -7.02 44.42
C THR A 13 -22.20 -6.71 44.22
N TYR A 14 -21.41 -6.88 45.30
CA TYR A 14 -19.96 -6.79 45.25
C TYR A 14 -19.43 -8.03 44.52
N HIS A 15 -19.04 -7.87 43.25
CA HIS A 15 -18.53 -8.99 42.47
C HIS A 15 -17.12 -9.39 42.90
N PRO A 16 -16.80 -10.69 42.98
CA PRO A 16 -15.45 -11.17 43.21
C PRO A 16 -14.48 -10.64 42.14
N ASN A 17 -13.33 -10.14 42.55
CA ASN A 17 -12.37 -9.52 41.64
C ASN A 17 -11.69 -10.53 40.71
N LEU A 18 -12.12 -10.60 39.44
CA LEU A 18 -11.65 -11.62 38.49
C LEU A 18 -10.18 -11.46 38.09
N TRP A 19 -9.68 -10.23 37.96
CA TRP A 19 -8.26 -9.97 37.67
C TRP A 19 -7.34 -10.38 38.81
N GLN A 20 -7.77 -10.15 40.06
CA GLN A 20 -7.03 -10.57 41.25
C GLN A 20 -7.07 -12.10 41.41
N GLN A 21 -8.21 -12.74 41.17
CA GLN A 21 -8.30 -14.20 41.14
C GLN A 21 -7.40 -14.82 40.07
N ALA A 22 -7.39 -14.23 38.87
CA ALA A 22 -6.50 -14.64 37.80
C ALA A 22 -5.04 -14.50 38.22
N TRP A 23 -4.65 -13.39 38.86
CA TRP A 23 -3.32 -13.18 39.41
C TRP A 23 -2.97 -14.22 40.48
N ASP A 24 -3.85 -14.46 41.44
CA ASP A 24 -3.62 -15.38 42.54
C ASP A 24 -3.54 -16.84 42.06
N SER A 25 -4.19 -17.17 40.93
CA SER A 25 -4.09 -18.48 40.28
C SER A 25 -2.85 -18.69 39.41
N LEU A 26 -2.00 -17.66 39.22
CA LEU A 26 -0.72 -17.82 38.49
C LEU A 26 0.30 -18.62 39.30
N ASP A 27 1.10 -19.41 38.59
CA ASP A 27 2.15 -20.23 39.20
C ASP A 27 3.16 -19.35 39.96
N ASN A 28 3.63 -19.82 41.12
CA ASN A 28 4.57 -19.06 41.96
C ASN A 28 5.89 -18.77 41.22
N GLU A 29 6.31 -19.69 40.34
CA GLU A 29 7.44 -19.49 39.45
C GLU A 29 7.23 -18.37 38.43
N VAL A 30 5.99 -18.02 38.08
CA VAL A 30 5.62 -16.89 37.18
C VAL A 30 5.51 -15.59 37.99
N LYS A 31 5.07 -15.65 39.25
CA LYS A 31 4.99 -14.48 40.15
C LYS A 31 6.35 -14.00 40.67
N ALA A 32 7.35 -14.88 40.79
CA ALA A 32 8.67 -14.54 41.34
C ALA A 32 9.35 -13.40 40.56
N GLY A 33 9.70 -12.30 41.24
CA GLY A 33 10.47 -11.18 40.67
C GLY A 33 9.67 -10.02 40.09
N ILE A 34 8.34 -9.96 40.28
CA ILE A 34 7.51 -8.88 39.74
C ILE A 34 6.48 -8.38 40.75
N THR A 35 6.59 -7.10 41.13
CA THR A 35 5.53 -6.38 41.85
C THR A 35 4.76 -5.50 40.85
N LEU A 36 3.52 -5.85 40.52
CA LEU A 36 2.60 -5.03 39.72
C LEU A 36 1.63 -4.24 40.63
N ARG A 37 2.13 -3.55 41.66
CA ARG A 37 1.27 -2.71 42.52
C ARG A 37 1.40 -1.24 42.10
N GLY A 38 0.28 -0.63 41.72
CA GLY A 38 0.20 0.78 41.38
C GLY A 38 -1.17 1.37 41.71
N ASN A 39 -1.20 2.64 42.06
CA ASN A 39 -2.45 3.36 42.37
C ASN A 39 -3.22 3.64 41.07
N SER A 40 -4.40 3.05 40.96
CA SER A 40 -5.31 2.93 39.82
C SER A 40 -5.32 3.99 38.71
N ARG A 41 -5.76 5.20 39.06
CA ARG A 41 -6.01 6.30 38.13
C ARG A 41 -4.68 6.84 37.59
N ARG A 42 -3.65 6.80 38.44
CA ARG A 42 -2.28 7.16 38.09
C ARG A 42 -1.61 6.13 37.17
N VAL A 43 -2.03 4.85 37.19
CA VAL A 43 -1.44 3.83 36.31
C VAL A 43 -1.87 4.07 34.86
N VAL A 44 -3.16 4.21 34.58
CA VAL A 44 -3.68 4.42 33.22
C VAL A 44 -3.17 5.71 32.59
N ASP A 45 -3.21 6.83 33.34
CA ASP A 45 -2.63 8.10 32.89
C ASP A 45 -1.13 7.98 32.63
N SER A 46 -0.43 7.21 33.45
CA SER A 46 0.99 6.97 33.24
C SER A 46 1.26 6.04 32.05
N VAL A 47 0.39 5.06 31.75
CA VAL A 47 0.52 4.23 30.55
C VAL A 47 0.35 5.10 29.31
N LEU A 48 -0.68 5.95 29.31
CA LEU A 48 -0.95 6.90 28.22
C LEU A 48 0.24 7.84 28.00
N HIS A 49 0.81 8.37 29.09
CA HIS A 49 2.01 9.19 29.02
C HIS A 49 3.20 8.42 28.42
N THR A 50 3.46 7.20 28.89
CA THR A 50 4.54 6.35 28.36
C THR A 50 4.31 6.01 26.88
N ALA A 51 3.09 5.66 26.48
CA ALA A 51 2.77 5.35 25.08
C ALA A 51 3.01 6.55 24.16
N LYS A 52 2.59 7.76 24.58
CA LYS A 52 2.85 9.01 23.85
C LYS A 52 4.34 9.37 23.81
N GLU A 53 5.07 9.18 24.90
CA GLU A 53 6.53 9.37 24.92
C GLU A 53 7.23 8.45 23.92
N LYS A 54 6.83 7.16 23.86
CA LYS A 54 7.38 6.20 22.92
C LYS A 54 6.96 6.48 21.47
N GLN A 55 5.74 6.99 21.24
CA GLN A 55 5.30 7.45 19.92
C GLN A 55 6.25 8.54 19.39
N GLN A 56 6.61 9.52 20.23
CA GLN A 56 7.56 10.58 19.89
C GLN A 56 8.99 10.05 19.68
N LEU A 57 9.37 8.99 20.38
CA LEU A 57 10.66 8.31 20.15
C LEU A 57 10.67 7.55 18.81
N CYS A 58 9.57 6.87 18.46
CA CYS A 58 9.39 6.18 17.18
C CYS A 58 9.38 7.13 15.99
N LEU A 59 8.77 8.31 16.13
CA LEU A 59 8.82 9.35 15.10
C LEU A 59 10.25 9.78 14.79
N ARG A 60 11.07 9.96 15.83
CA ARG A 60 12.48 10.33 15.68
C ARG A 60 13.34 9.21 15.08
N LYS A 61 13.07 7.95 15.46
CA LYS A 61 13.92 6.82 15.08
C LYS A 61 13.38 5.95 13.92
N LYS A 62 12.21 6.27 13.37
CA LYS A 62 11.56 5.61 12.22
C LYS A 62 11.52 4.07 12.33
N TRP A 63 11.11 3.55 13.48
CA TRP A 63 11.14 2.09 13.74
C TRP A 63 10.12 1.31 12.91
N ARG A 64 10.61 0.28 12.22
CA ARG A 64 9.84 -0.67 11.39
C ARG A 64 10.22 -2.11 11.75
N PHE A 65 9.28 -3.03 11.62
CA PHE A 65 9.47 -4.46 11.86
C PHE A 65 8.89 -5.28 10.72
N ARG A 66 9.61 -6.28 10.23
CA ARG A 66 9.12 -7.19 9.19
C ARG A 66 8.67 -8.51 9.82
N LYS A 67 7.41 -8.89 9.57
CA LYS A 67 6.81 -10.16 10.00
C LYS A 67 7.40 -11.34 9.22
N SER A 68 7.21 -12.55 9.75
CA SER A 68 7.57 -13.80 9.09
C SER A 68 6.85 -14.03 7.75
N ASN A 69 5.69 -13.41 7.56
CA ASN A 69 4.91 -13.43 6.31
C ASN A 69 5.32 -12.32 5.31
N GLY A 70 6.33 -11.51 5.62
CA GLY A 70 6.84 -10.43 4.76
C GLY A 70 6.20 -9.06 4.96
N GLU A 71 5.14 -8.93 5.76
CA GLU A 71 4.46 -7.66 6.05
C GLU A 71 5.33 -6.74 6.92
N GLU A 72 5.42 -5.45 6.59
CA GLU A 72 6.12 -4.45 7.41
C GLU A 72 5.17 -3.67 8.32
N ILE A 73 5.49 -3.68 9.61
CA ILE A 73 4.79 -2.98 10.67
C ILE A 73 5.53 -1.71 11.03
N ILE A 74 4.80 -0.61 11.07
CA ILE A 74 5.29 0.66 11.61
C ILE A 74 4.94 0.71 13.09
N VAL A 75 5.96 0.70 13.96
CA VAL A 75 5.77 0.61 15.43
C VAL A 75 4.97 1.79 15.97
N ARG A 76 5.08 2.99 15.36
CA ARG A 76 4.25 4.15 15.68
C ARG A 76 2.76 3.82 15.57
N ASP A 77 2.35 3.15 14.50
CA ASP A 77 0.93 2.91 14.23
C ASP A 77 0.34 1.94 15.26
N VAL A 78 1.15 0.99 15.74
CA VAL A 78 0.77 0.11 16.86
C VAL A 78 0.64 0.89 18.16
N LEU A 79 1.54 1.83 18.44
CA LEU A 79 1.44 2.71 19.63
C LEU A 79 0.21 3.64 19.56
N ASP A 80 -0.14 4.13 18.38
CA ASP A 80 -1.33 4.96 18.16
C ASP A 80 -2.61 4.19 18.50
N LYS A 81 -2.66 2.90 18.12
CA LYS A 81 -3.75 2.00 18.51
C LYS A 81 -3.82 1.82 20.03
N ILE A 82 -2.70 1.59 20.70
CA ILE A 82 -2.64 1.46 22.16
C ILE A 82 -3.14 2.75 22.85
N VAL A 83 -2.73 3.92 22.36
CA VAL A 83 -3.23 5.23 22.85
C VAL A 83 -4.74 5.34 22.67
N SER A 84 -5.27 4.94 21.51
CA SER A 84 -6.72 4.94 21.25
C SER A 84 -7.48 4.02 22.21
N TRP A 85 -6.96 2.82 22.49
CA TRP A 85 -7.57 1.90 23.45
C TRP A 85 -7.56 2.44 24.88
N LEU A 86 -6.51 3.17 25.27
CA LEU A 86 -6.40 3.84 26.57
C LEU A 86 -7.39 5.00 26.69
N ASP A 87 -7.53 5.83 25.67
CA ASP A 87 -8.50 6.94 25.67
C ASP A 87 -9.94 6.41 25.76
N LYS A 88 -10.24 5.31 25.06
CA LYS A 88 -11.53 4.60 25.18
C LYS A 88 -11.75 4.03 26.58
N PHE A 89 -10.73 3.39 27.17
CA PHE A 89 -10.79 2.89 28.54
C PHE A 89 -11.10 4.02 29.54
N LYS A 90 -10.47 5.19 29.38
CA LYS A 90 -10.74 6.37 30.21
C LYS A 90 -12.18 6.86 30.05
N ALA A 91 -12.70 6.91 28.82
CA ALA A 91 -14.08 7.30 28.56
C ALA A 91 -15.10 6.34 29.20
N ILE A 92 -14.84 5.02 29.17
CA ILE A 92 -15.67 4.01 29.85
C ILE A 92 -15.65 4.24 31.37
N GLY A 93 -14.48 4.53 31.94
CA GLY A 93 -14.32 4.81 33.37
C GLY A 93 -15.02 6.10 33.84
N ASP A 94 -15.12 7.11 32.99
CA ASP A 94 -15.82 8.37 33.30
C ASP A 94 -17.36 8.21 33.24
N VAL A 95 -17.87 7.28 32.41
CA VAL A 95 -19.30 6.93 32.31
C VAL A 95 -19.73 5.97 33.43
N ALA A 96 -18.84 5.07 33.88
CA ALA A 96 -19.11 4.06 34.88
C ALA A 96 -18.42 4.38 36.23
N THR A 97 -19.05 5.23 37.04
CA THR A 97 -18.55 5.64 38.39
C THR A 97 -18.47 4.50 39.43
N GLN A 98 -18.82 3.27 39.06
CA GLN A 98 -18.92 2.09 39.94
C GLN A 98 -17.75 1.10 39.80
N TYR A 99 -16.78 1.40 38.94
CA TYR A 99 -15.64 0.53 38.73
C TYR A 99 -14.75 0.44 39.99
N ASP A 100 -14.02 -0.66 40.21
CA ASP A 100 -12.94 -0.76 41.21
C ASP A 100 -11.58 -0.42 40.56
N PRO A 101 -11.21 0.87 40.51
CA PRO A 101 -10.00 1.32 39.84
C PRO A 101 -8.74 0.56 40.30
N VAL A 102 -8.70 -0.01 41.51
CA VAL A 102 -7.50 -0.63 42.10
C VAL A 102 -7.02 -1.84 41.32
N HIS A 103 -7.88 -2.55 40.60
CA HIS A 103 -7.51 -3.88 40.10
C HIS A 103 -7.43 -4.06 38.56
N THR A 104 -8.14 -3.31 37.70
CA THR A 104 -7.73 -3.21 36.25
C THR A 104 -6.40 -2.48 36.10
N SER A 105 -5.92 -1.80 37.15
CA SER A 105 -4.57 -1.23 37.18
C SER A 105 -3.49 -2.30 37.00
N LEU A 106 -3.77 -3.56 37.35
CA LEU A 106 -2.81 -4.67 37.29
C LEU A 106 -2.36 -5.00 35.85
N PRO A 107 -3.26 -5.33 34.90
CA PRO A 107 -2.85 -5.56 33.52
C PRO A 107 -2.30 -4.29 32.84
N TRP A 108 -2.83 -3.10 33.15
CA TRP A 108 -2.29 -1.83 32.64
C TRP A 108 -0.87 -1.54 33.16
N ALA A 109 -0.55 -1.90 34.40
CA ALA A 109 0.81 -1.80 34.92
C ALA A 109 1.78 -2.72 34.16
N GLY A 110 1.31 -3.90 33.73
CA GLY A 110 2.04 -4.80 32.86
C GLY A 110 2.30 -4.18 31.47
N VAL A 111 1.25 -3.64 30.83
CA VAL A 111 1.35 -2.94 29.54
C VAL A 111 2.36 -1.79 29.61
N ARG A 112 2.24 -0.93 30.62
CA ARG A 112 3.17 0.19 30.85
C ARG A 112 4.61 -0.30 30.94
N PHE A 113 4.87 -1.35 31.70
CA PHE A 113 6.22 -1.85 31.89
C PHE A 113 6.83 -2.31 30.56
N VAL A 114 6.08 -3.07 29.77
CA VAL A 114 6.56 -3.55 28.46
C VAL A 114 6.82 -2.36 27.51
N LEU A 115 6.02 -1.30 27.58
CA LEU A 115 6.29 -0.06 26.84
C LEU A 115 7.52 0.72 27.36
N GLN A 116 7.84 0.64 28.65
CA GLN A 116 9.01 1.35 29.21
C GLN A 116 10.33 0.72 28.78
N VAL A 117 10.41 -0.61 28.71
CA VAL A 117 11.63 -1.35 28.32
C VAL A 117 11.98 -1.22 26.83
N MET A 118 11.04 -0.71 26.03
CA MET A 118 11.18 -0.41 24.60
C MET A 118 12.45 0.39 24.22
N ALA A 119 12.93 1.28 25.09
CA ALA A 119 14.10 2.11 24.78
C ALA A 119 15.45 1.37 24.91
N VAL A 120 15.47 0.18 25.52
CA VAL A 120 16.67 -0.55 25.95
C VAL A 120 16.78 -1.94 25.29
N SER A 121 15.76 -2.36 24.52
CA SER A 121 15.64 -3.69 23.93
C SER A 121 16.12 -3.81 22.47
N ASP A 122 16.37 -5.05 22.01
CA ASP A 122 16.65 -5.36 20.59
C ASP A 122 15.41 -5.01 19.74
N GLN A 123 15.63 -4.22 18.68
CA GLN A 123 14.59 -3.64 17.83
C GLN A 123 13.71 -4.71 17.15
N HIS A 124 14.24 -5.89 16.88
CA HIS A 124 13.49 -6.94 16.18
C HIS A 124 12.55 -7.72 17.09
N VAL A 125 12.93 -7.97 18.35
CA VAL A 125 12.11 -8.78 19.27
C VAL A 125 10.94 -7.98 19.83
N PHE A 126 11.13 -6.67 19.99
CA PHE A 126 10.06 -5.78 20.42
C PHE A 126 8.90 -5.68 19.42
N GLY A 127 9.15 -5.88 18.12
CA GLY A 127 8.13 -5.77 17.07
C GLY A 127 6.94 -6.72 17.24
N ALA A 128 7.19 -8.00 17.50
CA ALA A 128 6.12 -8.97 17.76
C ALA A 128 5.44 -8.73 19.11
N THR A 129 6.22 -8.30 20.11
CA THR A 129 5.68 -7.99 21.45
C THR A 129 4.80 -6.75 21.47
N VAL A 130 5.08 -5.72 20.65
CA VAL A 130 4.22 -4.52 20.62
C VAL A 130 2.86 -4.80 19.99
N GLU A 131 2.78 -5.71 19.00
CA GLU A 131 1.48 -6.19 18.48
C GLU A 131 0.71 -6.94 19.54
N GLY A 132 1.36 -7.86 20.26
CA GLY A 132 0.71 -8.60 21.35
C GLY A 132 0.22 -7.68 22.48
N ILE A 133 0.95 -6.60 22.76
CA ILE A 133 0.53 -5.57 23.72
C ILE A 133 -0.67 -4.75 23.22
N GLU A 134 -0.77 -4.49 21.92
CA GLU A 134 -1.94 -3.85 21.32
C GLU A 134 -3.19 -4.72 21.46
N THR A 135 -3.08 -6.01 21.12
CA THR A 135 -4.16 -6.98 21.30
C THR A 135 -4.58 -7.09 22.77
N ILE A 136 -3.63 -7.14 23.70
CA ILE A 136 -3.94 -7.16 25.14
C ILE A 136 -4.62 -5.87 25.59
N SER A 137 -4.17 -4.71 25.10
CA SER A 137 -4.80 -3.41 25.41
C SER A 137 -6.25 -3.37 24.95
N GLN A 138 -6.54 -3.91 23.76
CA GLN A 138 -7.90 -4.09 23.26
C GLN A 138 -8.72 -5.02 24.16
N LEU A 139 -8.18 -6.18 24.55
CA LEU A 139 -8.86 -7.16 25.41
C LEU A 139 -9.21 -6.58 26.78
N ILE A 140 -8.27 -5.88 27.43
CA ILE A 140 -8.51 -5.23 28.73
C ILE A 140 -9.68 -4.24 28.61
N THR A 141 -9.68 -3.40 27.58
CA THR A 141 -10.74 -2.42 27.34
C THR A 141 -12.08 -3.07 27.03
N ARG A 142 -12.10 -4.07 26.15
CA ARG A 142 -13.31 -4.83 25.76
C ARG A 142 -13.94 -5.52 26.96
N TYR A 143 -13.14 -6.28 27.71
CA TYR A 143 -13.67 -7.13 28.76
C TYR A 143 -14.03 -6.37 30.04
N THR A 144 -13.53 -5.15 30.20
CA THR A 144 -14.02 -4.22 31.24
C THR A 144 -15.50 -3.86 31.03
N ILE A 145 -15.91 -3.57 29.78
CA ILE A 145 -17.34 -3.34 29.46
C ILE A 145 -18.13 -4.63 29.60
N PHE A 146 -17.54 -5.73 29.13
CA PHE A 146 -18.16 -7.04 29.14
C PHE A 146 -18.58 -7.47 30.55
N GLU A 147 -17.69 -7.30 31.55
CA GLU A 147 -18.00 -7.62 32.94
C GLU A 147 -19.26 -6.87 33.43
N THR A 148 -19.38 -5.57 33.12
CA THR A 148 -20.56 -4.77 33.49
C THR A 148 -21.84 -5.28 32.84
N LEU A 149 -21.78 -5.72 31.59
CA LEU A 149 -22.96 -6.14 30.86
C LEU A 149 -23.45 -7.53 31.25
N TYR A 150 -22.53 -8.45 31.53
CA TYR A 150 -22.86 -9.88 31.65
C TYR A 150 -22.73 -10.43 33.06
N LEU A 151 -22.00 -9.78 33.97
CA LEU A 151 -21.85 -10.25 35.35
C LEU A 151 -22.81 -9.59 36.34
N ASP A 152 -23.46 -8.50 35.94
CA ASP A 152 -24.56 -7.88 36.71
C ASP A 152 -25.90 -8.63 36.57
N CYS A 153 -26.01 -9.58 35.63
CA CYS A 153 -27.20 -10.39 35.41
C CYS A 153 -27.20 -11.67 36.29
N ASN A 154 -28.35 -11.97 36.90
CA ASN A 154 -28.53 -13.18 37.71
C ASN A 154 -28.86 -14.38 36.81
N SER A 155 -27.87 -14.84 36.03
CA SER A 155 -27.98 -15.96 35.09
C SER A 155 -27.24 -17.20 35.62
N PRO A 156 -27.73 -18.43 35.39
CA PRO A 156 -27.03 -19.65 35.77
C PRO A 156 -25.69 -19.84 35.04
N ILE A 157 -25.51 -19.25 33.84
CA ILE A 157 -24.25 -19.28 33.05
C ILE A 157 -23.17 -18.35 33.63
N ARG A 158 -23.55 -17.47 34.56
CA ARG A 158 -22.64 -16.48 35.15
C ARG A 158 -21.40 -17.12 35.76
N ALA A 159 -21.52 -18.24 36.46
CA ALA A 159 -20.38 -18.90 37.10
C ALA A 159 -19.39 -19.45 36.07
N GLU A 160 -19.88 -20.01 34.96
CA GLU A 160 -19.08 -20.47 33.83
C GLU A 160 -18.40 -19.29 33.12
N LEU A 161 -19.09 -18.16 33.01
CA LEU A 161 -18.57 -16.94 32.39
C LEU A 161 -17.47 -16.29 33.24
N GLU A 162 -17.68 -16.17 34.56
CA GLU A 162 -16.65 -15.74 35.52
C GLU A 162 -15.42 -16.66 35.43
N SER A 163 -15.63 -17.98 35.38
CA SER A 163 -14.55 -18.95 35.24
C SER A 163 -13.77 -18.78 33.93
N ALA A 164 -14.47 -18.54 32.81
CA ALA A 164 -13.84 -18.33 31.51
C ALA A 164 -13.06 -17.01 31.45
N LEU A 165 -13.59 -15.93 32.03
CA LEU A 165 -12.90 -14.65 32.15
C LEU A 165 -11.64 -14.76 33.01
N VAL A 166 -11.69 -15.45 34.14
CA VAL A 166 -10.51 -15.70 34.99
C VAL A 166 -9.42 -16.46 34.20
N ARG A 167 -9.80 -17.45 33.37
CA ARG A 167 -8.85 -18.17 32.51
C ARG A 167 -8.22 -17.25 31.46
N LEU A 168 -9.03 -16.43 30.78
CA LEU A 168 -8.55 -15.45 29.80
C LEU A 168 -7.57 -14.46 30.46
N TYR A 169 -7.95 -13.88 31.59
CA TYR A 169 -7.13 -12.93 32.35
C TYR A 169 -5.83 -13.55 32.84
N LYS A 170 -5.87 -14.83 33.27
CA LYS A 170 -4.66 -15.57 33.63
C LYS A 170 -3.70 -15.67 32.45
N LYS A 171 -4.19 -15.93 31.22
CA LYS A 171 -3.35 -15.97 30.01
C LYS A 171 -2.77 -14.59 29.67
N VAL A 172 -3.58 -13.53 29.76
CA VAL A 172 -3.14 -12.15 29.54
C VAL A 172 -2.04 -11.75 30.54
N LEU A 173 -2.24 -11.98 31.83
CA LEU A 173 -1.25 -11.67 32.87
C LEU A 173 0.03 -12.50 32.70
N ALA A 174 -0.09 -13.78 32.35
CA ALA A 174 1.06 -14.64 32.08
C ALA A 174 1.88 -14.16 30.88
N TYR A 175 1.25 -13.64 29.83
CA TYR A 175 1.94 -13.02 28.71
C TYR A 175 2.72 -11.77 29.17
N LEU A 176 2.05 -10.84 29.86
CA LEU A 176 2.67 -9.59 30.34
C LEU A 176 3.87 -9.85 31.25
N VAL A 177 3.77 -10.86 32.12
CA VAL A 177 4.86 -11.30 32.99
C VAL A 177 6.04 -11.89 32.20
N LYS A 178 5.79 -12.75 31.22
CA LYS A 178 6.86 -13.35 30.42
C LYS A 178 7.54 -12.32 29.52
N ALA A 179 6.78 -11.43 28.90
CA ALA A 179 7.29 -10.29 28.15
C ALA A 179 8.21 -9.44 29.05
N LYS A 180 7.75 -9.10 30.27
CA LYS A 180 8.57 -8.39 31.26
C LYS A 180 9.89 -9.09 31.57
N ARG A 181 9.85 -10.40 31.90
CA ARG A 181 11.06 -11.17 32.22
C ARG A 181 12.05 -11.20 31.08
N TYR A 182 11.55 -11.43 29.86
CA TYR A 182 12.37 -11.47 28.66
C TYR A 182 13.21 -10.18 28.51
N PHE A 183 12.56 -9.02 28.67
CA PHE A 183 13.24 -7.73 28.54
C PHE A 183 14.09 -7.32 29.76
N GLN A 184 13.97 -8.01 30.90
CA GLN A 184 14.82 -7.80 32.08
C GLN A 184 16.13 -8.62 32.05
N THR A 185 16.20 -9.69 31.26
CA THR A 185 17.43 -10.50 31.11
C THR A 185 18.50 -9.77 30.29
N SER A 186 19.77 -9.83 30.73
CA SER A 186 20.92 -9.20 30.06
C SER A 186 21.08 -9.70 28.62
N THR A 187 21.54 -8.82 27.72
CA THR A 187 21.65 -9.04 26.26
C THR A 187 22.38 -10.34 25.87
N THR A 188 23.30 -10.81 26.71
CA THR A 188 24.13 -12.02 26.49
C THR A 188 23.44 -13.35 26.84
N LYS A 189 22.30 -13.35 27.53
CA LYS A 189 21.55 -14.57 27.91
C LYS A 189 20.26 -14.77 27.11
N ARG A 190 20.01 -13.96 26.06
CA ARG A 190 18.77 -14.05 25.29
C ARG A 190 18.73 -15.37 24.53
N VAL A 191 17.78 -16.22 24.91
CA VAL A 191 17.39 -17.46 24.24
C VAL A 191 17.24 -17.21 22.72
N LEU A 192 17.58 -18.22 21.91
CA LEU A 192 17.51 -18.22 20.44
C LEU A 192 16.24 -17.47 19.95
N LYS A 193 16.41 -16.42 19.14
CA LYS A 193 15.30 -15.51 18.73
C LYS A 193 14.07 -16.25 18.19
N SER A 194 14.28 -17.32 17.42
CA SER A 194 13.20 -18.17 16.91
C SER A 194 12.37 -18.83 18.00
N ALA A 195 12.99 -19.29 19.09
CA ALA A 195 12.30 -19.89 20.22
C ALA A 195 11.41 -18.88 20.98
N PHE A 196 11.81 -17.59 21.01
CA PHE A 196 10.97 -16.53 21.56
C PHE A 196 9.73 -16.29 20.70
N TYR A 197 9.87 -16.15 19.38
CA TYR A 197 8.72 -15.94 18.49
C TYR A 197 7.74 -17.11 18.53
N THR A 198 8.23 -18.36 18.55
CA THR A 198 7.38 -19.53 18.70
C THR A 198 6.66 -19.55 20.05
N ALA A 199 7.33 -19.16 21.13
CA ALA A 199 6.70 -19.06 22.45
C ALA A 199 5.64 -17.95 22.49
N GLU A 200 5.90 -16.80 21.87
CA GLU A 200 4.99 -15.66 21.78
C GLU A 200 3.72 -16.00 20.96
N ASP A 201 3.89 -16.57 19.77
CA ASP A 201 2.80 -17.03 18.90
C ASP A 201 1.92 -18.07 19.61
N ASN A 202 2.53 -19.04 20.29
CA ASN A 202 1.80 -20.05 21.07
C ASN A 202 0.99 -19.41 22.22
N GLN A 203 1.52 -18.37 22.86
CA GLN A 203 0.77 -17.66 23.91
C GLN A 203 -0.39 -16.85 23.36
N MET A 204 -0.22 -16.19 22.21
CA MET A 204 -1.30 -15.40 21.60
C MET A 204 -2.44 -16.29 21.11
N LYS A 205 -2.12 -17.43 20.48
CA LYS A 205 -3.11 -18.46 20.12
C LYS A 205 -3.87 -19.00 21.33
N ALA A 206 -3.19 -19.15 22.48
CA ALA A 206 -3.85 -19.58 23.71
C ALA A 206 -4.78 -18.51 24.28
N ILE A 207 -4.47 -17.21 24.11
CA ILE A 207 -5.35 -16.10 24.49
C ILE A 207 -6.59 -16.09 23.57
N GLU A 208 -6.40 -16.19 22.25
CA GLU A 208 -7.50 -16.24 21.28
C GLU A 208 -8.44 -17.43 21.52
N ALA A 209 -7.90 -18.58 21.91
CA ALA A 209 -8.71 -19.76 22.22
C ALA A 209 -9.62 -19.54 23.44
N GLU A 210 -9.12 -18.89 24.49
CA GLU A 210 -9.94 -18.52 25.66
C GLU A 210 -10.93 -17.40 25.31
N GLU A 211 -10.55 -16.44 24.46
CA GLU A 211 -11.47 -15.40 23.97
C GLU A 211 -12.67 -16.00 23.22
N LYS A 212 -12.41 -16.95 22.31
CA LYS A 212 -13.47 -17.71 21.60
C LYS A 212 -14.36 -18.46 22.56
N ARG A 213 -13.80 -19.01 23.65
CA ARG A 213 -14.57 -19.70 24.69
C ARG A 213 -15.50 -18.75 25.42
N VAL A 214 -15.02 -17.55 25.78
CA VAL A 214 -15.86 -16.51 26.39
C VAL A 214 -16.98 -16.11 25.43
N ALA A 215 -16.67 -15.86 24.15
CA ALA A 215 -17.68 -15.50 23.14
C ALA A 215 -18.76 -16.56 22.94
N ALA A 216 -18.40 -17.84 22.99
CA ALA A 216 -19.36 -18.95 22.92
C ALA A 216 -20.31 -18.97 24.13
N LEU A 217 -19.78 -18.73 25.34
CA LEU A 217 -20.59 -18.63 26.55
C LEU A 217 -21.48 -17.38 26.56
N THR A 218 -21.01 -16.25 26.02
CA THR A 218 -21.83 -15.05 25.79
C THR A 218 -23.04 -15.37 24.92
N THR A 219 -22.82 -16.08 23.81
CA THR A 219 -23.89 -16.47 22.89
C THR A 219 -24.95 -17.32 23.58
N LEU A 220 -24.54 -18.22 24.49
CA LEU A 220 -25.47 -19.03 25.28
C LEU A 220 -26.22 -18.20 26.33
N ALA A 221 -25.53 -17.26 27.00
CA ALA A 221 -26.14 -16.33 27.95
C ALA A 221 -27.18 -15.42 27.27
N ASP A 222 -26.87 -14.91 26.07
CA ASP A 222 -27.80 -14.11 25.25
C ASP A 222 -29.06 -14.90 24.86
N MET A 223 -28.89 -16.17 24.47
CA MET A 223 -30.00 -17.06 24.13
C MET A 223 -30.88 -17.40 25.35
N GLU A 224 -30.29 -17.55 26.53
CA GLU A 224 -31.02 -17.85 27.77
C GLU A 224 -31.77 -16.63 28.31
N GLU A 225 -31.16 -15.44 28.30
CA GLU A 225 -31.80 -14.19 28.72
C GLU A 225 -32.97 -13.81 27.76
N LEU A 226 -32.79 -14.06 26.45
CA LEU A 226 -33.82 -13.92 25.41
C LEU A 226 -35.05 -14.82 25.70
N LYS A 227 -34.81 -16.03 26.22
CA LYS A 227 -35.88 -16.96 26.62
C LYS A 227 -36.56 -16.56 27.92
N ARG A 228 -35.86 -15.84 28.81
CA ARG A 228 -36.32 -15.48 30.16
C ARG A 228 -37.14 -14.17 30.21
N THR A 229 -36.87 -13.21 29.33
CA THR A 229 -37.44 -11.85 29.41
C THR A 229 -38.03 -11.39 28.07
N GLY A 230 -39.16 -11.96 27.67
CA GLY A 230 -39.79 -11.73 26.36
C GLY A 230 -40.20 -10.29 25.98
N GLU A 231 -39.99 -9.26 26.81
CA GLU A 231 -40.46 -7.89 26.53
C GLU A 231 -39.42 -6.77 26.71
N ASN A 232 -38.38 -6.93 27.54
CA ASN A 232 -37.37 -5.87 27.79
C ASN A 232 -36.07 -6.03 27.00
N VAL A 233 -35.90 -7.14 26.28
CA VAL A 233 -34.70 -7.45 25.49
C VAL A 233 -34.52 -6.47 24.33
N ALA A 234 -35.59 -5.89 23.78
CA ALA A 234 -35.47 -4.92 22.70
C ALA A 234 -34.63 -3.69 23.11
N ALA A 235 -34.72 -3.21 24.36
CA ALA A 235 -33.93 -2.07 24.83
C ALA A 235 -32.46 -2.45 25.11
N THR A 236 -32.22 -3.62 25.71
CA THR A 236 -30.88 -4.09 26.08
C THR A 236 -30.09 -4.64 24.87
N GLN A 237 -30.73 -5.40 23.97
CA GLN A 237 -30.15 -5.75 22.66
C GLN A 237 -29.99 -4.53 21.77
N SER A 238 -30.86 -3.51 21.88
CA SER A 238 -30.62 -2.25 21.17
C SER A 238 -29.40 -1.54 21.74
N LEU A 239 -29.17 -1.53 23.05
CA LEU A 239 -27.98 -0.95 23.68
C LEU A 239 -26.69 -1.73 23.37
N VAL A 240 -26.73 -3.07 23.40
CA VAL A 240 -25.60 -3.94 23.01
C VAL A 240 -25.34 -3.83 21.51
N LYS A 241 -26.35 -3.85 20.62
CA LYS A 241 -26.15 -3.53 19.20
C LYS A 241 -25.69 -2.08 19.01
N LEU A 242 -26.18 -1.12 19.78
CA LEU A 242 -25.72 0.29 19.75
C LEU A 242 -24.29 0.46 20.26
N LEU A 243 -23.69 -0.53 20.93
CA LEU A 243 -22.29 -0.48 21.42
C LEU A 243 -21.36 -1.42 20.64
N GLU A 244 -21.82 -2.59 20.22
CA GLU A 244 -21.12 -3.49 19.29
C GLU A 244 -21.04 -2.91 17.88
N GLN A 245 -22.09 -2.24 17.40
CA GLN A 245 -22.06 -1.62 16.08
C GLN A 245 -21.02 -0.51 16.01
N PRO A 246 -20.90 0.45 16.95
CA PRO A 246 -19.78 1.39 16.95
C PRO A 246 -18.43 0.71 17.12
N ILE A 247 -18.25 -0.33 17.95
CA ILE A 247 -16.90 -0.92 18.13
C ILE A 247 -16.46 -1.74 16.92
N LEU A 248 -17.35 -2.54 16.31
CA LEU A 248 -17.08 -3.28 15.07
C LEU A 248 -17.04 -2.35 13.86
N ARG A 249 -17.97 -1.40 13.74
CA ARG A 249 -17.88 -0.34 12.72
C ARG A 249 -16.65 0.51 12.93
N MET A 250 -16.19 0.78 14.16
CA MET A 250 -14.94 1.51 14.37
C MET A 250 -13.73 0.66 14.02
N ALA A 251 -13.69 -0.65 14.29
CA ALA A 251 -12.59 -1.49 13.81
C ALA A 251 -12.55 -1.51 12.27
N ASP A 252 -13.71 -1.64 11.62
CA ASP A 252 -13.84 -1.57 10.16
C ASP A 252 -13.62 -0.15 9.61
N GLU A 253 -14.07 0.91 10.28
CA GLU A 253 -13.91 2.31 9.91
C GLU A 253 -12.48 2.76 10.15
N THR A 254 -11.78 2.25 11.18
CA THR A 254 -10.36 2.55 11.41
C THR A 254 -9.53 1.81 10.35
N THR A 255 -9.84 0.55 10.04
CA THR A 255 -9.19 -0.20 8.95
C THR A 255 -9.47 0.43 7.59
N THR A 256 -10.72 0.87 7.36
CA THR A 256 -11.14 1.58 6.15
C THR A 256 -10.53 2.98 6.08
N ALA A 257 -10.43 3.70 7.20
CA ALA A 257 -9.79 5.01 7.29
C ALA A 257 -8.28 4.90 7.11
N MET A 258 -7.63 3.86 7.66
CA MET A 258 -6.22 3.55 7.42
C MET A 258 -6.00 3.26 5.93
N ARG A 259 -6.85 2.43 5.33
CA ARG A 259 -6.79 2.14 3.90
C ARG A 259 -7.04 3.39 3.05
N ARG A 260 -7.98 4.25 3.45
CA ARG A 260 -8.23 5.56 2.80
C ARG A 260 -7.04 6.50 2.94
N LEU A 261 -6.42 6.58 4.12
CA LEU A 261 -5.23 7.39 4.36
C LEU A 261 -4.05 6.91 3.53
N GLU A 262 -3.86 5.60 3.41
CA GLU A 262 -2.81 5.01 2.59
C GLU A 262 -3.06 5.26 1.09
N ILE A 263 -4.30 5.07 0.62
CA ILE A 263 -4.71 5.42 -0.75
C ILE A 263 -4.51 6.92 -1.01
N ASN A 264 -4.89 7.79 -0.06
CA ASN A 264 -4.74 9.24 -0.20
C ASN A 264 -3.27 9.65 -0.25
N LYS A 265 -2.40 9.02 0.57
CA LYS A 265 -0.95 9.24 0.53
C LYS A 265 -0.34 8.76 -0.78
N GLN A 266 -0.73 7.59 -1.26
CA GLN A 266 -0.29 7.08 -2.55
C GLN A 266 -0.75 8.00 -3.69
N SER A 267 -2.00 8.46 -3.64
CA SER A 267 -2.55 9.41 -4.62
C SER A 267 -1.79 10.73 -4.60
N ALA A 268 -1.47 11.27 -3.42
CA ALA A 268 -0.68 12.49 -3.29
C ALA A 268 0.73 12.33 -3.85
N LEU A 269 1.40 11.22 -3.57
CA LEU A 269 2.72 10.90 -4.12
C LEU A 269 2.66 10.75 -5.65
N LEU A 270 1.66 10.03 -6.19
CA LEU A 270 1.46 9.88 -7.63
C LEU A 270 1.27 11.23 -8.32
N GLN A 271 0.47 12.10 -7.72
CA GLN A 271 0.17 13.42 -8.25
C GLN A 271 1.35 14.38 -8.14
N TRP A 272 2.15 14.26 -7.08
CA TRP A 272 3.42 14.98 -6.93
C TRP A 272 4.45 14.55 -7.99
N LEU A 273 4.56 13.24 -8.28
CA LEU A 273 5.48 12.76 -9.30
C LEU A 273 5.09 13.23 -10.69
N SER A 274 3.83 13.06 -11.11
CA SER A 274 3.36 13.55 -12.41
C SER A 274 1.85 13.40 -12.52
N SER A 275 1.15 14.40 -13.06
CA SER A 275 -0.28 14.32 -13.38
C SER A 275 -0.59 13.86 -14.81
N VAL A 276 0.44 13.62 -15.64
CA VAL A 276 0.27 13.29 -17.06
C VAL A 276 -0.46 11.95 -17.23
N PRO A 277 -1.57 11.88 -17.99
CA PRO A 277 -2.34 10.65 -18.17
C PRO A 277 -1.72 9.74 -19.26
N PHE A 278 -0.46 9.33 -19.07
CA PHE A 278 0.32 8.55 -20.04
C PHE A 278 -0.38 7.24 -20.50
N ILE A 279 -1.11 6.57 -19.61
CA ILE A 279 -1.90 5.36 -19.93
C ILE A 279 -2.98 5.69 -20.96
N GLN A 280 -3.65 6.83 -20.80
CA GLN A 280 -4.71 7.26 -21.71
C GLN A 280 -4.13 7.63 -23.08
N HIS A 281 -2.99 8.34 -23.10
CA HIS A 281 -2.28 8.64 -24.35
C HIS A 281 -1.95 7.36 -25.12
N HIS A 282 -1.40 6.36 -24.45
CA HIS A 282 -1.09 5.07 -25.07
C HIS A 282 -2.35 4.37 -25.59
N LYS A 283 -3.43 4.33 -24.79
CA LYS A 283 -4.73 3.77 -25.20
C LYS A 283 -5.27 4.45 -26.45
N ASP A 284 -5.17 5.77 -26.55
CA ASP A 284 -5.68 6.53 -27.70
C ASP A 284 -4.86 6.31 -28.97
N HIS A 285 -3.55 6.09 -28.84
CA HIS A 285 -2.71 5.73 -29.97
C HIS A 285 -2.93 4.29 -30.43
N ILE A 286 -2.94 3.32 -29.49
CA ILE A 286 -3.10 1.90 -29.87
C ILE A 286 -4.50 1.58 -30.40
N ARG A 287 -5.55 2.27 -29.92
CA ARG A 287 -6.92 2.13 -30.47
C ARG A 287 -7.05 2.59 -31.92
N LYS A 288 -6.21 3.52 -32.35
CA LYS A 288 -6.18 4.03 -33.73
C LYS A 288 -5.26 3.19 -34.63
N ASN A 289 -4.44 2.30 -34.07
CA ASN A 289 -3.62 1.41 -34.86
C ASN A 289 -4.49 0.39 -35.59
N ILE A 290 -4.24 0.24 -36.88
CA ILE A 290 -4.83 -0.83 -37.68
C ILE A 290 -4.07 -2.13 -37.35
N PRO A 291 -4.77 -3.23 -37.00
CA PRO A 291 -4.13 -4.51 -36.69
C PRO A 291 -3.16 -4.96 -37.79
N GLY A 292 -1.97 -5.38 -37.39
CA GLY A 292 -0.91 -5.84 -38.30
C GLY A 292 0.02 -4.73 -38.82
N CYS A 293 -0.39 -3.46 -38.85
CA CYS A 293 0.50 -2.37 -39.26
C CYS A 293 1.64 -2.17 -38.25
N GLY A 294 2.84 -1.84 -38.73
CA GLY A 294 4.01 -1.50 -37.92
C GLY A 294 4.61 -2.68 -37.15
N HIS A 295 4.16 -3.91 -37.39
CA HIS A 295 4.68 -5.11 -36.70
C HIS A 295 6.03 -5.56 -37.24
N TRP A 296 6.36 -5.20 -38.49
CA TRP A 296 7.65 -5.52 -39.11
C TRP A 296 8.82 -5.05 -38.23
N PHE A 297 8.69 -3.91 -37.56
CA PHE A 297 9.74 -3.34 -36.71
C PHE A 297 10.08 -4.26 -35.53
N LEU A 298 9.10 -4.96 -34.98
CA LEU A 298 9.33 -5.92 -33.89
C LEU A 298 10.23 -7.08 -34.34
N ASN A 299 10.30 -7.38 -35.63
CA ASN A 299 11.18 -8.40 -36.19
C ASN A 299 12.44 -7.82 -36.85
N HIS A 300 12.63 -6.49 -36.80
CA HIS A 300 13.77 -5.85 -37.43
C HIS A 300 15.07 -6.27 -36.72
N PRO A 301 16.13 -6.66 -37.46
CA PRO A 301 17.37 -7.17 -36.87
C PRO A 301 17.98 -6.23 -35.85
N GLU A 302 18.02 -4.93 -36.17
CA GLU A 302 18.58 -3.91 -35.28
C GLU A 302 17.78 -3.76 -33.96
N TYR A 303 16.45 -3.85 -34.03
CA TYR A 303 15.60 -3.81 -32.84
C TYR A 303 15.80 -5.06 -31.98
N GLN A 304 15.89 -6.23 -32.60
CA GLN A 304 16.13 -7.50 -31.90
C GLN A 304 17.51 -7.52 -31.23
N ASN A 305 18.55 -7.06 -31.94
CA ASN A 305 19.90 -6.93 -31.40
C ASN A 305 19.93 -5.95 -30.22
N TRP A 306 19.32 -4.77 -30.38
CA TRP A 306 19.21 -3.79 -29.31
C TRP A 306 18.46 -4.33 -28.09
N LYS A 307 17.32 -5.01 -28.30
CA LYS A 307 16.48 -5.55 -27.22
C LYS A 307 17.16 -6.67 -26.44
N SER A 308 17.85 -7.58 -27.13
CA SER A 308 18.50 -8.75 -26.52
C SER A 308 19.90 -8.47 -25.98
N SER A 309 20.53 -7.37 -26.41
CA SER A 309 21.86 -6.98 -25.95
C SER A 309 21.91 -6.73 -24.43
N SER A 310 23.00 -7.15 -23.79
CA SER A 310 23.28 -6.90 -22.37
C SER A 310 23.91 -5.53 -22.07
N SER A 311 24.07 -4.65 -23.08
CA SER A 311 24.59 -3.29 -22.88
C SER A 311 23.48 -2.24 -22.81
N SER A 312 23.67 -1.20 -22.01
CA SER A 312 22.79 -0.02 -22.05
C SER A 312 23.00 0.75 -23.35
N SER A 313 21.92 1.09 -24.05
CA SER A 313 22.03 1.86 -25.31
C SER A 313 20.71 2.50 -25.73
N ILE A 314 20.84 3.54 -26.57
CA ILE A 314 19.72 4.24 -27.22
C ILE A 314 19.53 3.67 -28.62
N LEU A 315 18.30 3.29 -28.99
CA LEU A 315 17.88 2.97 -30.35
C LEU A 315 17.03 4.11 -30.91
N LEU A 316 17.44 4.66 -32.06
CA LEU A 316 16.70 5.70 -32.77
C LEU A 316 15.85 5.10 -33.88
N LEU A 317 14.54 5.33 -33.83
CA LEU A 317 13.60 5.09 -34.92
C LEU A 317 13.29 6.43 -35.61
N HIS A 318 13.56 6.55 -36.90
CA HIS A 318 13.29 7.79 -37.61
C HIS A 318 12.73 7.60 -39.01
N GLY A 319 12.12 8.67 -39.51
CA GLY A 319 11.54 8.71 -40.85
C GLY A 319 10.74 9.99 -41.08
N ILE A 320 10.25 10.16 -42.30
CA ILE A 320 9.45 11.30 -42.72
C ILE A 320 8.12 11.42 -41.95
N PRO A 321 7.49 12.61 -41.87
CA PRO A 321 6.14 12.75 -41.35
C PRO A 321 5.16 11.77 -42.03
N GLY A 322 4.26 11.17 -41.26
CA GLY A 322 3.29 10.19 -41.78
C GLY A 322 3.81 8.76 -41.94
N SER A 323 5.11 8.49 -41.75
CA SER A 323 5.71 7.15 -41.92
C SER A 323 5.31 6.09 -40.87
N GLY A 324 4.31 6.34 -40.02
CA GLY A 324 3.85 5.38 -39.03
C GLY A 324 4.70 5.23 -37.75
N LYS A 325 5.65 6.13 -37.48
CA LYS A 325 6.51 6.10 -36.26
C LYS A 325 5.73 5.86 -34.97
N THR A 326 4.71 6.68 -34.69
CA THR A 326 3.87 6.56 -33.49
C THR A 326 3.16 5.21 -33.40
N SER A 327 2.70 4.67 -34.53
CA SER A 327 2.08 3.35 -34.60
C SER A 327 3.07 2.24 -34.25
N ILE A 328 4.29 2.31 -34.79
CA ILE A 328 5.39 1.40 -34.47
C ILE A 328 5.75 1.49 -32.98
N THR A 329 5.95 2.72 -32.45
CA THR A 329 6.26 2.94 -31.03
C THR A 329 5.18 2.37 -30.12
N ALA A 330 3.90 2.55 -30.47
CA ALA A 330 2.78 1.98 -29.72
C ALA A 330 2.82 0.44 -29.70
N ASN A 331 3.11 -0.22 -30.83
CA ASN A 331 3.25 -1.68 -30.87
C ASN A 331 4.45 -2.17 -30.03
N VAL A 332 5.56 -1.43 -30.01
CA VAL A 332 6.72 -1.74 -29.16
C VAL A 332 6.33 -1.68 -27.69
N ILE A 333 5.66 -0.60 -27.27
CA ILE A 333 5.17 -0.45 -25.90
C ILE A 333 4.27 -1.64 -25.55
N ASP A 334 3.26 -1.94 -26.37
CA ASP A 334 2.32 -3.03 -26.10
C ASP A 334 3.02 -4.39 -26.00
N SER A 335 4.02 -4.67 -26.84
CA SER A 335 4.86 -5.87 -26.74
C SER A 335 5.57 -5.98 -25.38
N PHE A 336 6.11 -4.87 -24.85
CA PHE A 336 6.71 -4.84 -23.52
C PHE A 336 5.67 -4.93 -22.39
N LEU A 337 4.45 -4.43 -22.61
CA LEU A 337 3.35 -4.54 -21.63
C LEU A 337 2.77 -5.96 -21.56
N GLN A 338 2.69 -6.68 -22.68
CA GLN A 338 2.15 -8.05 -22.73
C GLN A 338 3.14 -9.10 -22.20
N ASN A 339 4.44 -8.92 -22.42
CA ASN A 339 5.49 -9.83 -21.94
C ASN A 339 5.79 -9.71 -20.43
N ARG A 340 4.91 -9.08 -19.65
CA ARG A 340 5.06 -8.86 -18.20
C ARG A 340 4.86 -10.13 -17.37
N SER A 341 4.21 -11.14 -17.92
CA SER A 341 4.02 -12.43 -17.30
C SER A 341 5.03 -13.43 -17.87
N GLY A 342 6.27 -13.39 -17.37
CA GLY A 342 7.27 -14.38 -17.73
C GLY A 342 6.80 -15.81 -17.33
N PRO A 343 7.15 -16.85 -18.11
CA PRO A 343 6.69 -18.23 -17.87
C PRO A 343 7.09 -18.81 -16.50
N ASN A 344 8.03 -18.18 -15.77
CA ASN A 344 8.60 -18.68 -14.52
C ASN A 344 8.42 -17.75 -13.31
N GLY A 345 7.53 -16.75 -13.38
CA GLY A 345 7.28 -15.84 -12.25
C GLY A 345 8.42 -14.87 -11.91
N SER A 346 9.41 -14.69 -12.79
CA SER A 346 10.42 -13.64 -12.67
C SER A 346 9.80 -12.26 -12.86
N VAL A 347 10.11 -11.31 -11.99
CA VAL A 347 9.65 -9.92 -12.08
C VAL A 347 10.09 -9.32 -13.41
N ALA A 348 9.13 -8.93 -14.25
CA ALA A 348 9.43 -8.26 -15.52
C ALA A 348 10.08 -6.90 -15.26
N ALA A 349 11.11 -6.58 -16.04
CA ALA A 349 11.81 -5.30 -16.00
C ALA A 349 10.81 -4.12 -16.10
N PRO A 350 10.94 -3.06 -15.28
CA PRO A 350 10.11 -1.87 -15.41
C PRO A 350 10.19 -1.24 -16.80
N VAL A 351 9.04 -0.82 -17.31
CA VAL A 351 8.89 -0.16 -18.62
C VAL A 351 8.18 1.17 -18.42
N ALA A 352 8.79 2.25 -18.92
CA ALA A 352 8.20 3.57 -18.96
C ALA A 352 8.11 4.07 -20.39
N TYR A 353 7.07 4.85 -20.68
CA TYR A 353 6.86 5.41 -22.01
C TYR A 353 6.25 6.81 -21.98
N PHE A 354 6.50 7.59 -23.02
CA PHE A 354 5.94 8.93 -23.15
C PHE A 354 5.68 9.30 -24.62
N TYR A 355 4.61 10.04 -24.87
CA TYR A 355 4.24 10.55 -26.19
C TYR A 355 4.37 12.07 -26.21
N CYS A 356 5.47 12.58 -26.75
CA CYS A 356 5.68 14.01 -26.88
C CYS A 356 4.71 14.62 -27.89
N THR A 357 4.23 15.83 -27.61
CA THR A 357 3.46 16.62 -28.57
C THR A 357 3.65 18.10 -28.28
N ARG A 358 3.80 18.91 -29.32
CA ARG A 358 3.80 20.37 -29.19
C ARG A 358 2.38 20.88 -29.31
N ASN A 359 1.61 20.76 -28.23
CA ASN A 359 0.21 21.21 -28.16
C ASN A 359 0.04 22.24 -27.04
N SER A 360 -0.44 23.43 -27.37
CA SER A 360 -0.68 24.51 -26.38
C SER A 360 -1.71 24.14 -25.32
N PHE A 361 -2.62 23.19 -25.60
CA PHE A 361 -3.58 22.68 -24.61
C PHE A 361 -2.99 21.60 -23.68
N GLU A 362 -1.81 21.07 -24.02
CA GLU A 362 -1.09 20.05 -23.23
C GLU A 362 0.42 20.39 -23.12
N PRO A 363 0.79 21.56 -22.57
CA PRO A 363 2.18 22.02 -22.55
C PRO A 363 3.14 21.04 -21.86
N GLN A 364 2.64 20.30 -20.85
CA GLN A 364 3.36 19.25 -20.12
C GLN A 364 3.89 18.11 -21.02
N ARG A 365 3.35 17.94 -22.23
CA ARG A 365 3.81 16.92 -23.20
C ARG A 365 4.99 17.39 -24.06
N SER A 366 5.40 18.64 -23.90
CA SER A 366 6.58 19.22 -24.56
C SER A 366 7.67 19.63 -23.57
N ASP A 367 7.36 19.67 -22.28
CA ASP A 367 8.26 20.11 -21.22
C ASP A 367 9.16 18.97 -20.71
N PRO A 368 10.50 19.12 -20.75
CA PRO A 368 11.43 18.08 -20.29
C PRO A 368 11.28 17.67 -18.83
N GLU A 369 10.91 18.57 -17.92
CA GLU A 369 10.73 18.23 -16.50
C GLU A 369 9.49 17.36 -16.32
N ASP A 370 8.36 17.74 -16.92
CA ASP A 370 7.13 16.95 -16.85
C ASP A 370 7.29 15.57 -17.52
N ILE A 371 8.07 15.48 -18.62
CA ILE A 371 8.41 14.20 -19.26
C ILE A 371 9.21 13.31 -18.30
N MET A 372 10.30 13.82 -17.72
CA MET A 372 11.16 13.06 -16.80
C MET A 372 10.43 12.62 -15.53
N GLN A 373 9.61 13.52 -14.98
CA GLN A 373 8.68 13.26 -13.88
C GLN A 373 7.70 12.11 -14.21
N SER A 374 7.13 12.11 -15.41
CA SER A 374 6.23 11.06 -15.87
C SER A 374 6.93 9.71 -16.07
N LEU A 375 8.15 9.72 -16.59
CA LEU A 375 8.97 8.51 -16.74
C LEU A 375 9.34 7.93 -15.37
N LEU A 376 9.80 8.77 -14.43
CA LEU A 376 10.08 8.36 -13.06
C LEU A 376 8.83 7.77 -12.39
N ARG A 377 7.66 8.41 -12.54
CA ARG A 377 6.39 7.89 -12.02
C ARG A 377 6.11 6.46 -12.50
N GLN A 378 6.44 6.13 -13.74
CA GLN A 378 6.21 4.79 -14.29
C GLN A 378 7.22 3.76 -13.79
N LEU A 379 8.48 4.16 -13.62
CA LEU A 379 9.56 3.27 -13.15
C LEU A 379 9.54 3.05 -11.64
N ALA A 380 9.04 4.02 -10.87
CA ALA A 380 9.03 3.97 -9.42
C ALA A 380 8.08 2.92 -8.83
N PHE A 381 7.17 2.35 -9.62
CA PHE A 381 6.14 1.44 -9.13
C PHE A 381 6.36 0.01 -9.64
N SER A 382 6.19 -0.96 -8.75
CA SER A 382 6.23 -2.37 -9.09
C SER A 382 5.12 -2.73 -10.08
N GLN A 383 5.48 -3.42 -11.16
CA GLN A 383 4.53 -3.80 -12.20
C GLN A 383 3.56 -4.90 -11.75
N ASN A 384 3.88 -5.63 -10.67
CA ASN A 384 3.04 -6.69 -10.10
C ASN A 384 2.04 -6.15 -9.06
N ASN A 385 2.33 -5.00 -8.46
CA ASN A 385 1.49 -4.38 -7.45
C ASN A 385 1.69 -2.86 -7.50
N GLN A 386 0.75 -2.13 -8.11
CA GLN A 386 0.77 -0.65 -8.20
C GLN A 386 0.80 0.07 -6.84
N ARG A 387 0.80 -0.67 -5.72
CA ARG A 387 0.96 -0.14 -4.37
C ARG A 387 2.40 -0.15 -3.87
N ASP A 388 3.28 -0.92 -4.49
CA ASP A 388 4.67 -1.05 -4.05
C ASP A 388 5.54 -0.04 -4.80
N ILE A 389 6.05 0.95 -4.06
CA ILE A 389 6.86 2.05 -4.55
C ILE A 389 8.33 1.76 -4.23
N HIS A 390 9.22 2.08 -5.16
CA HIS A 390 10.66 1.97 -4.95
C HIS A 390 11.09 2.83 -3.76
N GLU A 391 11.84 2.23 -2.83
CA GLU A 391 12.16 2.82 -1.53
C GLU A 391 12.85 4.19 -1.66
N ALA A 392 13.74 4.36 -2.65
CA ALA A 392 14.43 5.62 -2.92
C ALA A 392 13.46 6.78 -3.19
N VAL A 393 12.39 6.53 -3.96
CA VAL A 393 11.39 7.54 -4.32
C VAL A 393 10.48 7.84 -3.13
N LEU A 394 10.10 6.81 -2.39
CA LEU A 394 9.28 6.95 -1.18
C LEU A 394 10.02 7.75 -0.10
N ASN A 395 11.31 7.48 0.11
CA ASN A 395 12.15 8.19 1.07
C ASN A 395 12.37 9.65 0.66
N ASP A 396 12.56 9.93 -0.64
CA ASP A 396 12.68 11.31 -1.15
C ASP A 396 11.40 12.11 -0.93
N TYR A 397 10.25 11.52 -1.26
CA TYR A 397 8.93 12.13 -1.01
C TYR A 397 8.72 12.42 0.47
N GLN A 398 8.95 11.44 1.36
CA GLN A 398 8.77 11.63 2.80
C GLN A 398 9.67 12.74 3.36
N ARG A 399 10.93 12.82 2.91
CA ARG A 399 11.85 13.88 3.32
C ARG A 399 11.32 15.26 2.93
N ARG A 400 10.89 15.43 1.68
CA ARG A 400 10.33 16.70 1.19
C ARG A 400 8.99 17.04 1.87
N GLU A 401 8.15 16.04 2.12
CA GLU A 401 6.88 16.22 2.81
C GLU A 401 7.10 16.71 4.26
N ASP A 402 8.07 16.13 4.96
CA ASP A 402 8.44 16.55 6.32
C ASP A 402 8.99 17.99 6.32
N GLU A 403 9.87 18.33 5.37
CA GLU A 403 10.42 19.68 5.19
C GLU A 403 9.34 20.72 4.84
N ALA A 404 8.44 20.39 3.91
CA ALA A 404 7.34 21.24 3.49
C ALA A 404 6.37 21.52 4.67
N LYS A 405 6.03 20.48 5.45
CA LYS A 405 5.18 20.62 6.65
C LYS A 405 5.80 21.49 7.73
N LEU A 406 7.11 21.39 7.95
CA LEU A 406 7.83 22.20 8.92
C LEU A 406 7.81 23.69 8.56
N ASN A 407 7.85 24.00 7.26
CA ASN A 407 7.92 25.37 6.76
C ASN A 407 6.55 25.94 6.31
N GLY A 408 5.50 25.12 6.26
CA GLY A 408 4.18 25.51 5.79
C GLY A 408 4.12 25.76 4.27
N TRP A 409 4.93 25.05 3.50
CA TRP A 409 5.00 25.19 2.03
C TRP A 409 4.40 23.98 1.32
N ASP A 410 4.16 24.14 0.02
CA ASP A 410 3.85 23.02 -0.86
C ASP A 410 5.11 22.17 -1.13
N ILE A 411 4.90 20.88 -1.41
CA ILE A 411 6.00 19.98 -1.75
C ILE A 411 6.56 20.38 -3.13
N PRO A 412 7.85 20.75 -3.24
CA PRO A 412 8.42 21.18 -4.51
C PRO A 412 8.46 20.02 -5.51
N LYS A 413 8.17 20.32 -6.78
CA LYS A 413 8.35 19.38 -7.91
C LYS A 413 9.81 18.97 -8.07
N LEU A 414 10.03 17.82 -8.70
CA LEU A 414 11.36 17.31 -9.02
C LEU A 414 11.91 17.97 -10.30
N CYS A 415 13.15 18.44 -10.26
CA CYS A 415 13.83 18.86 -11.49
C CYS A 415 14.43 17.65 -12.25
N ILE A 416 14.93 17.88 -13.46
CA ILE A 416 15.47 16.83 -14.32
C ILE A 416 16.60 16.03 -13.64
N SER A 417 17.54 16.72 -12.98
CA SER A 417 18.71 16.07 -12.37
C SER A 417 18.31 15.18 -11.19
N GLU A 418 17.29 15.57 -10.42
CA GLU A 418 16.72 14.77 -9.35
C GLU A 418 15.98 13.55 -9.88
N CYS A 419 15.23 13.70 -10.98
CA CYS A 419 14.60 12.57 -11.67
C CYS A 419 15.64 11.56 -12.17
N VAL A 420 16.72 12.02 -12.82
CA VAL A 420 17.82 11.16 -13.26
C VAL A 420 18.42 10.40 -12.07
N ARG A 421 18.72 11.08 -10.97
CA ARG A 421 19.29 10.44 -9.77
C ARG A 421 18.36 9.33 -9.24
N LEU A 422 17.06 9.60 -9.12
CA LEU A 422 16.10 8.61 -8.65
C LEU A 422 15.91 7.44 -9.63
N ILE A 423 15.96 7.69 -10.94
CA ILE A 423 15.95 6.62 -11.95
C ILE A 423 17.20 5.75 -11.82
N LEU A 424 18.38 6.34 -11.62
CA LEU A 424 19.62 5.59 -11.37
C LEU A 424 19.53 4.76 -10.08
N ASP A 425 18.92 5.27 -9.02
CA ASP A 425 18.67 4.50 -7.80
C ASP A 425 17.74 3.29 -8.07
N ILE A 426 16.76 3.43 -8.97
CA ILE A 426 15.89 2.32 -9.41
C ILE A 426 16.68 1.29 -10.23
N THR A 427 17.60 1.75 -11.10
CA THR A 427 18.41 0.84 -11.92
C THR A 427 19.46 0.06 -11.14
N LEU A 428 19.64 0.32 -9.84
CA LEU A 428 20.41 -0.55 -8.93
C LEU A 428 19.74 -1.92 -8.74
N SER A 429 18.42 -1.95 -8.75
CA SER A 429 17.63 -3.14 -8.41
C SER A 429 17.23 -3.94 -9.65
N TYR A 430 16.93 -3.25 -10.76
CA TYR A 430 16.34 -3.88 -11.96
C TYR A 430 16.85 -3.22 -13.25
N PRO A 431 16.93 -3.95 -14.37
CA PRO A 431 17.06 -3.34 -15.69
C PRO A 431 15.79 -2.54 -16.04
N VAL A 432 15.92 -1.49 -16.86
CA VAL A 432 14.80 -0.61 -17.21
C VAL A 432 14.69 -0.41 -18.71
N THR A 433 13.46 -0.22 -19.20
CA THR A 433 13.18 0.17 -20.59
C THR A 433 12.40 1.48 -20.63
N ILE A 434 12.86 2.45 -21.41
CA ILE A 434 12.25 3.76 -21.61
C ILE A 434 11.93 3.94 -23.10
N ILE A 435 10.71 4.36 -23.43
CA ILE A 435 10.27 4.55 -24.81
C ILE A 435 9.68 5.95 -24.99
N ILE A 436 10.26 6.76 -25.86
CA ILE A 436 9.82 8.15 -26.08
C ILE A 436 9.43 8.32 -27.55
N ASP A 437 8.16 8.64 -27.79
CA ASP A 437 7.65 8.95 -29.12
C ASP A 437 7.76 10.45 -29.43
N ALA A 438 8.14 10.77 -30.67
CA ALA A 438 8.15 12.11 -31.25
C ALA A 438 9.04 13.12 -30.49
N MET A 439 10.30 12.77 -30.24
CA MET A 439 11.27 13.63 -29.52
C MET A 439 11.44 15.03 -30.14
N ASP A 440 11.21 15.18 -31.44
CA ASP A 440 11.23 16.46 -32.16
C ASP A 440 10.13 17.45 -31.71
N GLU A 441 9.09 16.95 -31.03
CA GLU A 441 7.97 17.76 -30.52
C GLU A 441 8.26 18.37 -29.13
N VAL A 442 9.37 18.00 -28.48
CA VAL A 442 9.84 18.62 -27.24
C VAL A 442 10.13 20.11 -27.48
N GLN A 443 10.03 20.93 -26.44
CA GLN A 443 10.34 22.36 -26.51
C GLN A 443 11.72 22.59 -27.16
N GLU A 444 11.73 23.41 -28.21
CA GLU A 444 12.88 23.61 -29.10
C GLU A 444 14.11 24.17 -28.37
N THR A 445 13.90 24.97 -27.32
CA THR A 445 14.98 25.54 -26.53
C THR A 445 15.52 24.57 -25.48
N ARG A 446 14.81 23.49 -25.12
CA ARG A 446 15.11 22.64 -23.96
C ARG A 446 15.29 21.14 -24.25
N TRP A 447 15.09 20.69 -25.48
CA TRP A 447 15.23 19.26 -25.84
C TRP A 447 16.58 18.66 -25.47
N HIS A 448 17.64 19.47 -25.49
CA HIS A 448 19.00 19.06 -25.14
C HIS A 448 19.13 18.64 -23.68
N GLU A 449 18.33 19.21 -22.77
CA GLU A 449 18.28 18.83 -21.36
C GLU A 449 17.77 17.39 -21.21
N LEU A 450 16.71 17.03 -21.96
CA LEU A 450 16.14 15.69 -21.97
C LEU A 450 17.10 14.67 -22.57
N VAL A 451 17.71 14.97 -23.72
CA VAL A 451 18.71 14.09 -24.34
C VAL A 451 19.89 13.86 -23.40
N THR A 452 20.39 14.90 -22.73
CA THR A 452 21.48 14.79 -21.75
C THR A 452 21.07 13.90 -20.57
N ALA A 453 19.83 14.03 -20.08
CA ALA A 453 19.31 13.18 -19.01
C ALA A 453 19.27 11.70 -19.39
N LEU A 454 18.76 11.38 -20.59
CA LEU A 454 18.67 10.01 -21.11
C LEU A 454 20.07 9.40 -21.35
N ASP A 455 20.99 10.18 -21.90
CA ASP A 455 22.40 9.79 -22.08
C ASP A 455 23.05 9.43 -20.74
N ARG A 456 22.80 10.23 -19.70
CA ARG A 456 23.31 9.96 -18.35
C ARG A 456 22.73 8.67 -17.78
N ILE A 457 21.43 8.43 -17.96
CA ILE A 457 20.79 7.16 -17.54
C ILE A 457 21.48 5.98 -18.22
N VAL A 458 21.74 6.04 -19.53
CA VAL A 458 22.41 4.95 -20.26
C VAL A 458 23.84 4.72 -19.77
N LYS A 459 24.60 5.79 -19.49
CA LYS A 459 26.01 5.73 -19.10
C LYS A 459 26.23 5.35 -17.63
N GLU A 460 25.36 5.82 -16.74
CA GLU A 460 25.54 5.72 -15.28
C GLU A 460 24.71 4.59 -14.64
N SER A 461 23.78 3.94 -15.37
CA SER A 461 22.97 2.85 -14.82
C SER A 461 23.80 1.60 -14.50
N THR A 462 23.51 0.99 -13.35
CA THR A 462 24.20 -0.24 -12.90
C THR A 462 23.66 -1.48 -13.60
N ASN A 463 22.33 -1.58 -13.76
CA ASN A 463 21.71 -2.57 -14.63
C ASN A 463 21.43 -1.99 -16.02
N VAL A 464 21.12 -2.89 -16.96
CA VAL A 464 20.87 -2.55 -18.36
C VAL A 464 19.72 -1.54 -18.50
N ALA A 465 20.01 -0.40 -19.13
CA ALA A 465 19.04 0.62 -19.48
C ALA A 465 18.85 0.68 -21.00
N LYS A 466 17.65 0.34 -21.46
CA LYS A 466 17.27 0.36 -22.87
C LYS A 466 16.40 1.58 -23.14
N ILE A 467 16.81 2.45 -24.06
CA ILE A 467 16.01 3.61 -24.45
C ILE A 467 15.68 3.54 -25.94
N LEU A 468 14.39 3.59 -26.30
CA LEU A 468 13.94 3.77 -27.69
C LEU A 468 13.41 5.18 -27.86
N ILE A 469 13.86 5.88 -28.90
CA ILE A 469 13.40 7.22 -29.23
C ILE A 469 12.90 7.23 -30.68
N SER A 470 11.68 7.71 -30.90
CA SER A 470 11.18 8.00 -32.24
C SER A 470 11.30 9.50 -32.55
N SER A 471 11.70 9.85 -33.78
CA SER A 471 11.77 11.25 -34.20
C SER A 471 11.81 11.45 -35.73
N ARG A 472 11.69 12.69 -36.21
CA ARG A 472 11.89 13.05 -37.63
C ARG A 472 13.37 13.06 -38.02
N ASP A 473 13.65 12.86 -39.31
CA ASP A 473 15.00 12.71 -39.87
C ASP A 473 15.95 13.90 -39.58
N HIS A 474 15.44 15.13 -39.57
CA HIS A 474 16.26 16.31 -39.30
C HIS A 474 16.70 16.41 -37.83
N PHE A 475 15.94 15.80 -36.92
CA PHE A 475 16.19 15.91 -35.48
C PHE A 475 17.17 14.83 -34.97
N VAL A 476 17.15 13.62 -35.54
CA VAL A 476 18.00 12.50 -35.07
C VAL A 476 19.50 12.75 -35.16
N LYS A 477 19.94 13.70 -35.99
CA LYS A 477 21.35 14.13 -36.04
C LYS A 477 21.85 14.69 -34.70
N ASN A 478 20.93 15.20 -33.89
CA ASN A 478 21.22 15.79 -32.61
C ASN A 478 21.35 14.77 -31.46
N ILE A 479 21.02 13.50 -31.71
CA ILE A 479 21.08 12.43 -30.70
C ILE A 479 22.21 11.46 -31.07
N ARG A 480 23.08 11.18 -30.09
CA ARG A 480 24.15 10.18 -30.24
C ARG A 480 23.57 8.79 -29.98
N SER A 481 23.76 7.89 -30.93
CA SER A 481 23.27 6.52 -30.85
C SER A 481 23.96 5.69 -31.93
N ASP A 482 24.40 4.51 -31.52
CA ASP A 482 25.04 3.48 -32.37
C ASP A 482 24.00 2.60 -33.08
N HIS A 483 22.74 2.64 -32.65
CA HIS A 483 21.65 1.83 -33.19
C HIS A 483 20.59 2.73 -33.83
N ARG A 484 20.43 2.65 -35.15
CA ARG A 484 19.50 3.50 -35.89
C ARG A 484 18.71 2.68 -36.89
N VAL A 485 17.40 2.93 -36.93
CA VAL A 485 16.49 2.36 -37.92
C VAL A 485 15.77 3.51 -38.59
N GLN A 486 16.06 3.69 -39.87
CA GLN A 486 15.30 4.57 -40.74
C GLN A 486 14.15 3.78 -41.36
N ILE A 487 12.93 4.28 -41.23
CA ILE A 487 11.76 3.71 -41.90
C ILE A 487 11.88 3.98 -43.39
N GLN A 488 11.98 2.92 -44.19
CA GLN A 488 12.05 3.01 -45.65
C GLN A 488 10.67 2.77 -46.27
N SER A 489 10.49 3.23 -47.51
CA SER A 489 9.25 2.99 -48.26
C SER A 489 8.98 1.50 -48.49
N SER A 490 10.02 0.67 -48.62
CA SER A 490 9.91 -0.78 -48.72
C SER A 490 9.29 -1.41 -47.47
N ASP A 491 9.64 -0.91 -46.28
CA ASP A 491 9.14 -1.41 -45.01
C ASP A 491 7.65 -1.09 -44.83
N CYS A 492 7.24 0.07 -45.34
CA CYS A 492 5.87 0.57 -45.25
C CYS A 492 4.92 0.00 -46.30
N TYR A 493 5.38 -0.65 -47.36
CA TYR A 493 4.49 -1.06 -48.46
C TYR A 493 3.39 -2.02 -47.99
N GLN A 494 3.75 -3.00 -47.16
CA GLN A 494 2.78 -3.94 -46.61
C GLN A 494 1.82 -3.24 -45.62
N ASP A 495 2.33 -2.31 -44.81
CA ASP A 495 1.52 -1.50 -43.91
C ASP A 495 0.52 -0.61 -44.68
N MET A 496 0.95 0.00 -45.77
CA MET A 496 0.10 0.76 -46.68
C MET A 496 -0.98 -0.12 -47.30
N ALA A 497 -0.64 -1.34 -47.73
CA ALA A 497 -1.62 -2.28 -48.28
C ALA A 497 -2.69 -2.66 -47.25
N ILE A 498 -2.29 -2.91 -46.00
CA ILE A 498 -3.21 -3.17 -44.89
C ILE A 498 -4.08 -1.93 -44.62
N PHE A 499 -3.48 -0.75 -44.55
CA PHE A 499 -4.16 0.53 -44.31
C PHE A 499 -5.22 0.83 -45.38
N VAL A 500 -4.84 0.77 -46.66
CA VAL A 500 -5.74 1.03 -47.79
C VAL A 500 -6.88 0.02 -47.78
N ARG A 501 -6.59 -1.28 -47.64
CA ARG A 501 -7.63 -2.32 -47.57
C ARG A 501 -8.59 -2.09 -46.41
N HIS A 502 -8.07 -1.77 -45.22
CA HIS A 502 -8.89 -1.50 -44.04
C HIS A 502 -9.85 -0.32 -44.31
N HIS A 503 -9.33 0.81 -44.79
CA HIS A 503 -10.15 2.00 -45.03
C HIS A 503 -11.14 1.84 -46.18
N VAL A 504 -10.79 1.13 -47.26
CA VAL A 504 -11.75 0.78 -48.33
C VAL A 504 -12.87 -0.10 -47.76
N THR A 505 -12.52 -1.12 -46.98
CA THR A 505 -13.50 -2.02 -46.35
C THR A 505 -14.44 -1.27 -45.40
N GLU A 506 -13.89 -0.41 -44.55
CA GLU A 506 -14.65 0.45 -43.64
C GLU A 506 -15.54 1.43 -44.40
N ALA A 507 -15.07 2.01 -45.51
CA ALA A 507 -15.87 2.93 -46.31
C ALA A 507 -17.03 2.22 -47.03
N ILE A 508 -16.84 0.99 -47.49
CA ILE A 508 -17.91 0.13 -48.03
C ILE A 508 -18.91 -0.22 -46.92
N HIS A 509 -18.42 -0.74 -45.78
CA HIS A 509 -19.26 -1.15 -44.65
C HIS A 509 -20.14 -0.01 -44.13
N ASN A 510 -19.55 1.18 -43.99
CA ASN A 510 -20.25 2.39 -43.54
C ASN A 510 -21.05 3.08 -44.67
N ARG A 511 -21.23 2.42 -45.82
CA ARG A 511 -22.00 2.92 -46.99
C ARG A 511 -21.52 4.26 -47.56
N ARG A 512 -20.26 4.63 -47.29
CA ARG A 512 -19.62 5.84 -47.84
C ARG A 512 -19.14 5.66 -49.28
N LEU A 513 -18.91 4.42 -49.70
CA LEU A 513 -18.59 4.04 -51.08
C LEU A 513 -19.76 3.30 -51.71
N LEU A 514 -20.32 3.86 -52.79
CA LEU A 514 -21.41 3.27 -53.60
C LEU A 514 -22.56 2.68 -52.77
N GLY A 515 -22.92 3.32 -51.64
CA GLY A 515 -23.98 2.84 -50.75
C GLY A 515 -23.70 1.50 -50.06
N GLY A 516 -22.47 0.97 -50.15
CA GLY A 516 -22.05 -0.34 -49.65
C GLY A 516 -22.11 -1.47 -50.67
N ASP A 517 -22.57 -1.19 -51.90
CA ASP A 517 -22.66 -2.18 -52.99
C ASP A 517 -21.43 -2.07 -53.91
N VAL A 518 -20.34 -2.72 -53.50
CA VAL A 518 -19.07 -2.73 -54.22
C VAL A 518 -18.69 -4.18 -54.49
N SER A 519 -18.50 -4.53 -55.77
CA SER A 519 -18.04 -5.87 -56.15
C SER A 519 -16.60 -6.12 -55.71
N ASP A 520 -16.25 -7.39 -55.44
CA ASP A 520 -14.89 -7.75 -55.03
C ASP A 520 -13.83 -7.36 -56.07
N GLY A 521 -14.17 -7.45 -57.37
CA GLY A 521 -13.30 -7.00 -58.46
C GLY A 521 -13.01 -5.50 -58.40
N LEU A 522 -14.06 -4.67 -58.22
CA LEU A 522 -13.90 -3.22 -58.10
C LEU A 522 -13.17 -2.84 -56.80
N ARG A 523 -13.39 -3.59 -55.71
CA ARG A 523 -12.68 -3.40 -54.45
C ARG A 523 -11.17 -3.61 -54.60
N GLU A 524 -10.74 -4.71 -55.22
CA GLU A 524 -9.32 -4.97 -55.44
C GLU A 524 -8.70 -4.00 -56.45
N GLU A 525 -9.44 -3.58 -57.48
CA GLU A 525 -9.01 -2.52 -58.41
C GLU A 525 -8.76 -1.21 -57.65
N LEU A 526 -9.72 -0.76 -56.82
CA LEU A 526 -9.58 0.44 -56.00
C LEU A 526 -8.37 0.37 -55.07
N VAL A 527 -8.17 -0.78 -54.40
CA VAL A 527 -7.01 -1.00 -53.53
C VAL A 527 -5.71 -0.88 -54.33
N GLN A 528 -5.61 -1.50 -55.50
CA GLN A 528 -4.41 -1.42 -56.33
C GLN A 528 -4.14 -0.03 -56.89
N THR A 529 -5.19 0.67 -57.35
CA THR A 529 -5.05 2.05 -57.83
C THR A 529 -4.54 2.96 -56.73
N LEU A 530 -5.10 2.87 -55.52
CA LEU A 530 -4.66 3.66 -54.36
C LEU A 530 -3.23 3.31 -53.94
N LEU A 531 -2.84 2.03 -53.96
CA LEU A 531 -1.48 1.61 -53.64
C LEU A 531 -0.45 2.07 -54.67
N THR A 532 -0.82 2.08 -55.95
CA THR A 532 0.05 2.55 -57.03
C THR A 532 0.27 4.05 -56.91
N ALA A 533 -0.81 4.81 -56.73
CA ALA A 533 -0.74 6.26 -56.54
C ALA A 533 0.06 6.66 -55.28
N ALA A 534 -0.04 5.86 -54.20
CA ALA A 534 0.68 6.13 -52.96
C ALA A 534 2.20 5.88 -53.04
N LYS A 535 2.69 5.10 -54.02
CA LYS A 535 4.13 4.86 -54.24
C LYS A 535 4.86 6.01 -54.94
N GLU A 536 4.12 6.96 -55.51
CA GLU A 536 4.68 8.12 -56.22
C GLU A 536 4.93 9.34 -55.31
N MET A 537 4.63 9.23 -54.01
CA MET A 537 4.92 10.21 -52.95
C MET A 537 6.04 9.73 -52.04
#